data_AF-A8UQF5-F1
#
_entry.id   AF-A8UQF5-F1
#
_cell.length_a   1.000
_cell.length_b   1.000
_cell.length_c   1.000
_cell.angle_alpha   90.00
_cell.angle_beta   90.00
_cell.angle_gamma   90.00
#
_symmetry.space_group_name_H-M   'P 1'
#
loop_
_entity.id
_entity.type
_entity.pdbx_description
1 polymer ?
#
loop_
_entity_poly.entity_id
_entity_poly.type
_entity_poly.pdbx_seq_one_letter_code
_entity_poly.pdbx_strand_id
1 'polypeptide(L)'
;MKKIICILLLIVTVSCLNKNESKSDVASNYIDKNGLNIDSKLLSDIKNDIKKEPIKLNREVWNYDKEGNEEHYFLNKGLTFKFVNEQKAHSIFNKYHDKVVKGDNYIFLTNMDFDESYNTYYDIIIINGSDPLKLIERIGTNGVNYDVYNPDIIKKLKEWNEQVNFKFVVIDVSRIHAYMNSLPNDLKKFSSEVYEFCPDVIDQGYSSMEEMISDYKENKYFWLWWD
;
A
#
# COMPACT_ATOMS: atom_id res chain seq x y z
N MET A 1 80.08 -30.96 9.63
CA MET A 1 79.04 -31.92 10.07
C MET A 1 79.12 -31.97 11.59
N LYS A 2 78.12 -31.71 12.45
CA LYS A 2 76.68 -31.54 12.39
C LYS A 2 76.31 -30.35 13.31
N LYS A 3 75.13 -29.77 13.04
CA LYS A 3 74.59 -28.51 13.54
C LYS A 3 74.17 -28.61 15.02
N ILE A 4 74.43 -27.54 15.75
CA ILE A 4 73.89 -27.21 17.08
C ILE A 4 72.44 -26.74 16.89
N ILE A 5 71.51 -27.30 17.65
CA ILE A 5 70.14 -26.79 17.79
C ILE A 5 69.86 -26.68 19.28
N CYS A 6 69.92 -25.46 19.81
CA CYS A 6 69.31 -25.08 21.08
C CYS A 6 67.93 -24.51 20.75
N ILE A 7 66.87 -25.17 21.21
CA ILE A 7 65.49 -24.71 21.08
C ILE A 7 65.23 -23.66 22.15
N LEU A 8 65.10 -22.40 21.74
CA LEU A 8 64.56 -21.31 22.55
C LEU A 8 63.03 -21.40 22.55
N LEU A 9 62.43 -21.57 23.73
CA LEU A 9 60.99 -21.41 23.93
C LEU A 9 60.63 -19.91 23.82
N LEU A 10 59.94 -19.53 22.75
CA LEU A 10 59.30 -18.23 22.62
C LEU A 10 57.83 -18.36 23.07
N ILE A 11 57.51 -17.73 24.20
CA ILE A 11 56.15 -17.56 24.70
C ILE A 11 55.49 -16.49 23.81
N VAL A 12 54.58 -16.89 22.94
CA VAL A 12 53.72 -15.95 22.20
C VAL A 12 52.45 -15.75 23.01
N THR A 13 52.35 -14.60 23.67
CA THR A 13 51.10 -14.11 24.27
C THR A 13 50.12 -13.80 23.14
N VAL A 14 49.02 -14.56 23.07
CA VAL A 14 47.87 -14.25 22.22
C VAL A 14 47.20 -13.00 22.80
N SER A 15 47.47 -11.84 22.20
CA SER A 15 46.68 -10.65 22.46
C SER A 15 45.32 -10.82 21.79
N CYS A 16 44.27 -10.77 22.60
CA CYS A 16 42.89 -10.61 22.14
C CYS A 16 42.76 -9.27 21.41
N LEU A 17 43.02 -9.27 20.10
CA LEU A 17 42.54 -8.24 19.20
C LEU A 17 41.06 -8.51 18.96
N ASN A 18 40.23 -7.77 19.68
CA ASN A 18 38.82 -7.54 19.37
C ASN A 18 38.71 -7.17 17.89
N LYS A 19 38.36 -8.16 17.07
CA LYS A 19 37.88 -7.93 15.71
C LYS A 19 36.43 -7.47 15.85
N ASN A 20 36.27 -6.19 16.22
CA ASN A 20 35.07 -5.46 15.88
C ASN A 20 35.03 -5.45 14.35
N GLU A 21 34.31 -6.40 13.76
CA GLU A 21 33.81 -6.26 12.41
C GLU A 21 32.95 -5.01 12.43
N SER A 22 33.55 -3.89 12.04
CA SER A 22 32.82 -2.70 11.67
C SER A 22 31.82 -3.14 10.60
N LYS A 23 30.54 -3.23 10.96
CA LYS A 23 29.48 -3.07 9.99
C LYS A 23 29.84 -1.81 9.21
N SER A 24 30.18 -1.97 7.94
CA SER A 24 30.30 -0.84 7.05
C SER A 24 28.97 -0.10 7.12
N ASP A 25 28.98 1.10 7.71
CA ASP A 25 27.87 2.04 7.59
C ASP A 25 27.73 2.38 6.11
N VAL A 26 26.94 1.57 5.40
CA VAL A 26 26.29 2.02 4.17
C VAL A 26 25.38 3.13 4.66
N ALA A 27 25.80 4.38 4.48
CA ALA A 27 24.99 5.55 4.79
C ALA A 27 23.58 5.28 4.26
N SER A 28 22.62 5.11 5.18
CA SER A 28 21.26 4.78 4.78
C SER A 28 20.73 5.98 4.00
N ASN A 29 20.48 5.80 2.69
CA ASN A 29 19.89 6.85 1.85
C ASN A 29 18.44 7.17 2.22
N TYR A 30 17.94 6.64 3.34
CA TYR A 30 16.59 6.85 3.82
C TYR A 30 16.51 8.12 4.67
N ILE A 31 15.35 8.79 4.61
CA ILE A 31 15.06 9.99 5.40
C ILE A 31 13.76 9.75 6.15
N ASP A 32 13.73 10.06 7.45
CA ASP A 32 12.48 10.16 8.22
C ASP A 32 11.76 11.47 7.85
N LYS A 33 10.60 11.32 7.21
CA LYS A 33 9.68 12.41 6.90
C LYS A 33 8.35 12.13 7.56
N ASN A 34 8.11 12.73 8.73
CA ASN A 34 6.84 12.58 9.44
C ASN A 34 6.57 11.10 9.81
N GLY A 35 7.56 10.39 10.34
CA GLY A 35 7.45 8.98 10.70
C GLY A 35 7.49 8.01 9.51
N LEU A 36 7.71 8.52 8.29
CA LEU A 36 7.91 7.74 7.08
C LEU A 36 9.41 7.58 6.81
N ASN A 37 9.90 6.35 6.84
CA ASN A 37 11.26 6.02 6.45
C ASN A 37 11.31 5.67 4.95
N ILE A 38 11.76 6.60 4.09
CA ILE A 38 11.76 6.41 2.63
C ILE A 38 13.10 6.75 2.00
N ASP A 39 13.52 5.98 0.99
CA ASP A 39 14.71 6.26 0.19
C ASP A 39 14.61 7.66 -0.45
N SER A 40 15.64 8.47 -0.22
CA SER A 40 15.68 9.87 -0.63
C SER A 40 15.61 10.05 -2.14
N LYS A 41 16.24 9.14 -2.90
CA LYS A 41 16.19 9.17 -4.37
C LYS A 41 14.82 8.78 -4.87
N LEU A 42 14.20 7.73 -4.31
CA LEU A 42 12.83 7.34 -4.62
C LEU A 42 11.85 8.48 -4.38
N LEU A 43 11.93 9.15 -3.22
CA LEU A 43 11.08 10.30 -2.92
C LEU A 43 11.33 11.46 -3.90
N SER A 44 12.60 11.73 -4.24
CA SER A 44 12.95 12.75 -5.23
C SER A 44 12.38 12.43 -6.61
N ASP A 45 12.43 11.18 -7.05
CA ASP A 45 11.89 10.73 -8.33
C ASP A 45 10.37 10.93 -8.37
N ILE A 46 9.65 10.54 -7.32
CA ILE A 46 8.19 10.72 -7.21
C ILE A 46 7.83 12.21 -7.27
N LYS A 47 8.54 13.06 -6.52
CA LYS A 47 8.34 14.51 -6.54
C LYS A 47 8.52 15.12 -7.93
N ASN A 48 9.57 14.70 -8.63
CA ASN A 48 9.88 15.19 -9.98
C ASN A 48 8.80 14.77 -11.00
N ASP A 49 8.29 13.54 -10.89
CA ASP A 49 7.26 13.03 -11.80
C ASP A 49 5.88 13.65 -11.57
N ILE A 50 5.54 13.95 -10.30
CA ILE A 50 4.31 14.65 -9.91
C ILE A 50 4.44 16.17 -10.16
N LYS A 51 5.67 16.70 -10.09
CA LYS A 51 5.99 18.14 -10.09
C LYS A 51 5.37 18.89 -8.91
N LYS A 52 5.33 18.26 -7.73
CA LYS A 52 4.83 18.84 -6.48
C LYS A 52 5.68 18.42 -5.29
N GLU A 53 5.69 19.26 -4.26
CA GLU A 53 6.18 18.89 -2.92
C GLU A 53 5.07 18.18 -2.14
N PRO A 54 5.36 17.10 -1.40
CA PRO A 54 4.38 16.50 -0.52
C PRO A 54 4.23 17.34 0.75
N ILE A 55 3.05 17.25 1.35
CA ILE A 55 2.82 17.72 2.71
C ILE A 55 2.86 16.54 3.69
N LYS A 56 2.96 16.85 4.98
CA LYS A 56 2.82 15.83 6.04
C LYS A 56 1.42 15.22 5.97
N LEU A 57 1.34 13.90 5.99
CA LEU A 57 0.07 13.21 6.18
C LEU A 57 -0.45 13.55 7.59
N ASN A 58 -1.67 14.04 7.63
CA ASN A 58 -2.44 14.23 8.85
C ASN A 58 -3.92 14.11 8.50
N ARG A 59 -4.43 12.86 8.51
CA ARG A 59 -5.82 12.53 8.19
C ARG A 59 -6.52 12.02 9.43
N GLU A 60 -7.63 12.65 9.76
CA GLU A 60 -8.59 12.15 10.75
C GLU A 60 -9.36 10.97 10.14
N VAL A 61 -9.56 9.94 10.95
CA VAL A 61 -10.31 8.76 10.57
C VAL A 61 -11.33 8.46 11.64
N TRP A 62 -12.58 8.33 11.22
CA TRP A 62 -13.73 8.02 12.04
C TRP A 62 -14.24 6.64 11.62
N ASN A 63 -14.18 5.68 12.53
CA ASN A 63 -14.69 4.33 12.35
C ASN A 63 -15.94 4.14 13.20
N TYR A 64 -16.91 3.39 12.68
CA TYR A 64 -18.13 3.03 13.39
C TYR A 64 -18.30 1.50 13.38
N ASP A 65 -18.56 0.90 14.53
CA ASP A 65 -18.92 -0.51 14.62
C ASP A 65 -20.43 -0.74 14.41
N LYS A 66 -20.88 -1.99 14.51
CA LYS A 66 -22.28 -2.38 14.28
C LYS A 66 -23.23 -1.82 15.34
N GLU A 67 -22.70 -1.56 16.52
CA GLU A 67 -23.38 -0.97 17.65
C GLU A 67 -23.40 0.57 17.59
N GLY A 68 -22.71 1.16 16.62
CA GLY A 68 -22.58 2.61 16.43
C GLY A 68 -21.55 3.25 17.36
N ASN A 69 -20.68 2.47 18.01
CA ASN A 69 -19.56 3.02 18.75
C ASN A 69 -18.55 3.63 17.78
N GLU A 70 -18.03 4.78 18.17
CA GLU A 70 -17.09 5.56 17.37
C GLU A 70 -15.66 5.32 17.84
N GLU A 71 -14.76 5.06 16.89
CA GLU A 71 -13.31 5.14 17.11
C GLU A 71 -12.72 6.25 16.23
N HIS A 72 -11.98 7.16 16.85
CA HIS A 72 -11.31 8.27 16.18
C HIS A 72 -9.80 8.20 16.39
N TYR A 73 -9.03 8.22 15.30
CA TYR A 73 -7.58 8.31 15.33
C TYR A 73 -7.02 9.03 14.09
N PHE A 74 -5.72 9.29 14.12
CA PHE A 74 -5.01 9.97 13.04
C PHE A 74 -4.13 9.00 12.25
N LEU A 75 -4.22 9.07 10.92
CA LEU A 75 -3.14 8.65 10.04
C LEU A 75 -2.15 9.81 9.92
N ASN A 76 -0.98 9.68 10.55
CA ASN A 76 -0.01 10.77 10.63
C ASN A 76 1.45 10.35 10.35
N LYS A 77 1.68 9.10 9.93
CA LYS A 77 3.03 8.56 9.64
C LYS A 77 3.29 8.43 8.14
N GLY A 78 3.30 9.56 7.44
CA GLY A 78 3.32 9.56 5.98
C GLY A 78 3.43 10.93 5.33
N LEU A 79 3.33 10.91 4.00
CA LEU A 79 3.34 12.06 3.11
C LEU A 79 2.12 12.01 2.20
N THR A 80 1.62 13.18 1.81
CA THR A 80 0.48 13.33 0.88
C THR A 80 0.84 14.28 -0.25
N PHE A 81 0.57 13.86 -1.48
CA PHE A 81 0.53 14.74 -2.65
C PHE A 81 -0.93 15.00 -2.99
N LYS A 82 -1.38 16.23 -2.77
CA LYS A 82 -2.79 16.57 -2.96
C LYS A 82 -3.17 16.84 -4.41
N PHE A 83 -4.40 16.50 -4.75
CA PHE A 83 -5.09 16.93 -5.96
C PHE A 83 -4.26 16.65 -7.23
N VAL A 84 -3.93 15.39 -7.45
CA VAL A 84 -3.19 14.89 -8.62
C VAL A 84 -4.20 14.31 -9.60
N ASN A 85 -4.18 14.77 -10.85
CA ASN A 85 -5.10 14.28 -11.88
C ASN A 85 -5.02 12.74 -11.99
N GLU A 86 -6.17 12.09 -12.19
CA GLU A 86 -6.33 10.63 -12.19
C GLU A 86 -5.29 9.89 -13.04
N GLN A 87 -5.09 10.27 -14.31
CA GLN A 87 -4.13 9.59 -15.18
C GLN A 87 -2.71 9.64 -14.61
N LYS A 88 -2.33 10.79 -14.04
CA LYS A 88 -1.04 10.97 -13.39
C LYS A 88 -0.98 10.15 -12.09
N ALA A 89 -2.03 10.17 -11.27
CA ALA A 89 -2.08 9.44 -10.01
C ALA A 89 -1.91 7.93 -10.21
N HIS A 90 -2.65 7.34 -11.14
CA HIS A 90 -2.51 5.92 -11.52
C HIS A 90 -1.13 5.62 -12.11
N SER A 91 -0.58 6.50 -12.95
CA SER A 91 0.78 6.35 -13.49
C SER A 91 1.84 6.33 -12.38
N ILE A 92 1.72 7.20 -11.38
CA ILE A 92 2.62 7.23 -10.22
C ILE A 92 2.50 5.94 -9.40
N PHE A 93 1.28 5.51 -9.08
CA PHE A 93 1.06 4.25 -8.37
C PHE A 93 1.72 3.09 -9.12
N ASN A 94 1.40 2.91 -10.40
CA ASN A 94 1.92 1.82 -11.22
C ASN A 94 3.46 1.83 -11.32
N LYS A 95 4.08 3.01 -11.41
CA LYS A 95 5.53 3.15 -11.54
C LYS A 95 6.29 2.89 -10.24
N TYR A 96 5.70 3.24 -9.09
CA TYR A 96 6.43 3.30 -7.83
C TYR A 96 5.96 2.31 -6.76
N HIS A 97 4.78 1.70 -6.88
CA HIS A 97 4.20 0.77 -5.89
C HIS A 97 5.22 -0.26 -5.38
N ASP A 98 5.80 -1.06 -6.29
CA ASP A 98 6.67 -2.17 -5.89
C ASP A 98 7.96 -1.69 -5.18
N LYS A 99 8.45 -0.49 -5.52
CA LYS A 99 9.62 0.12 -4.86
C LYS A 99 9.29 0.64 -3.47
N VAL A 100 8.11 1.24 -3.31
CA VAL A 100 7.62 1.73 -2.01
C VAL A 100 7.35 0.56 -1.06
N VAL A 101 6.66 -0.49 -1.53
CA VAL A 101 6.38 -1.72 -0.78
C VAL A 101 7.66 -2.44 -0.35
N LYS A 102 8.67 -2.53 -1.22
CA LYS A 102 9.97 -3.10 -0.86
C LYS A 102 10.68 -2.35 0.27
N GLY A 103 10.34 -1.08 0.49
CA GLY A 103 10.86 -0.25 1.58
C GLY A 103 10.02 -0.25 2.87
N ASP A 104 9.12 -1.23 3.06
CA ASP A 104 8.20 -1.32 4.21
C ASP A 104 7.26 -0.10 4.36
N ASN A 105 6.79 0.40 3.22
CA ASN A 105 5.82 1.48 3.14
C ASN A 105 4.71 1.06 2.16
N TYR A 106 3.62 1.82 2.11
CA TYR A 106 2.58 1.64 1.11
C TYR A 106 2.29 2.95 0.38
N ILE A 107 1.97 2.87 -0.91
CA ILE A 107 1.48 4.00 -1.71
C ILE A 107 0.09 3.67 -2.22
N PHE A 108 -0.85 4.59 -2.06
CA PHE A 108 -2.24 4.41 -2.50
C PHE A 108 -2.88 5.75 -2.85
N LEU A 109 -4.00 5.66 -3.55
CA LEU A 109 -4.84 6.78 -3.96
C LEU A 109 -6.06 6.89 -3.02
N THR A 110 -6.51 8.11 -2.76
CA THR A 110 -7.66 8.35 -1.89
C THR A 110 -8.26 9.73 -2.19
N ASN A 111 -9.39 10.07 -1.55
CA ASN A 111 -10.02 11.40 -1.65
C ASN A 111 -10.25 11.80 -3.11
N MET A 112 -11.06 11.00 -3.82
CA MET A 112 -11.45 11.36 -5.19
C MET A 112 -12.23 12.66 -5.15
N ASP A 113 -11.82 13.59 -5.99
CA ASP A 113 -12.40 14.92 -6.09
C ASP A 113 -12.52 15.31 -7.56
N PHE A 114 -13.32 16.32 -7.84
CA PHE A 114 -13.59 16.80 -9.18
C PHE A 114 -13.31 18.31 -9.27
N ASP A 115 -12.73 18.74 -10.39
CA ASP A 115 -12.72 20.17 -10.71
C ASP A 115 -14.06 20.63 -11.32
N GLU A 116 -14.19 21.92 -11.61
CA GLU A 116 -15.39 22.51 -12.20
C GLU A 116 -15.76 21.93 -13.58
N SER A 117 -14.82 21.26 -14.24
CA SER A 117 -15.01 20.58 -15.53
C SER A 117 -15.23 19.07 -15.37
N TYR A 118 -15.45 18.59 -14.15
CA TYR A 118 -15.60 17.18 -13.79
C TYR A 118 -14.37 16.32 -14.13
N ASN A 119 -13.17 16.91 -14.21
CA ASN A 119 -11.97 16.08 -14.27
C ASN A 119 -11.70 15.48 -12.90
N THR A 120 -11.36 14.20 -12.86
CA THR A 120 -11.08 13.46 -11.64
C THR A 120 -9.67 13.71 -11.12
N TYR A 121 -9.56 13.92 -9.81
CA TYR A 121 -8.30 14.05 -9.07
C TYR A 121 -8.30 13.10 -7.87
N TYR A 122 -7.10 12.70 -7.46
CA TYR A 122 -6.87 11.92 -6.25
C TYR A 122 -5.76 12.56 -5.41
N ASP A 123 -5.81 12.34 -4.11
CA ASP A 123 -4.65 12.47 -3.25
C ASP A 123 -3.81 11.18 -3.34
N ILE A 124 -2.49 11.31 -3.43
CA ILE A 124 -1.55 10.19 -3.36
C ILE A 124 -0.92 10.19 -1.97
N ILE A 125 -1.09 9.11 -1.22
CA ILE A 125 -0.48 8.94 0.10
C ILE A 125 0.66 7.94 0.02
N ILE A 126 1.78 8.26 0.67
CA ILE A 126 2.84 7.30 1.01
C ILE A 126 2.91 7.20 2.53
N ILE A 127 2.67 6.01 3.08
CA ILE A 127 2.56 5.79 4.52
C ILE A 127 3.49 4.67 4.98
N ASN A 128 3.95 4.74 6.22
CA ASN A 128 4.72 3.68 6.84
C ASN A 128 3.90 2.39 7.04
N GLY A 129 4.56 1.24 6.81
CA GLY A 129 3.97 -0.09 6.84
C GLY A 129 3.50 -0.53 5.46
N SER A 130 3.76 -1.79 5.11
CA SER A 130 3.45 -2.33 3.78
C SER A 130 2.21 -3.24 3.72
N ASP A 131 1.48 -3.43 4.83
CA ASP A 131 0.29 -4.29 4.88
C ASP A 131 -0.97 -3.48 4.53
N PRO A 132 -1.51 -3.61 3.31
CA PRO A 132 -2.67 -2.82 2.89
C PRO A 132 -3.96 -3.22 3.61
N LEU A 133 -4.09 -4.46 4.11
CA LEU A 133 -5.31 -4.88 4.81
C LEU A 133 -5.41 -4.19 6.17
N LYS A 134 -4.29 -4.05 6.89
CA LYS A 134 -4.25 -3.23 8.11
C LYS A 134 -4.51 -1.75 7.83
N LEU A 135 -4.14 -1.27 6.64
CA LEU A 135 -4.42 0.09 6.23
C LEU A 135 -5.91 0.32 5.92
N ILE A 136 -6.59 -0.67 5.34
CA ILE A 136 -8.05 -0.69 5.09
C ILE A 136 -8.85 -0.85 6.40
N GLU A 137 -8.28 -1.53 7.40
CA GLU A 137 -8.85 -1.69 8.76
C GLU A 137 -8.74 -0.40 9.58
N ARG A 138 -7.54 0.20 9.58
CA ARG A 138 -7.38 1.66 9.77
C ARG A 138 -8.13 2.35 8.61
N ILE A 139 -8.25 3.65 8.38
CA ILE A 139 -9.21 4.18 7.36
C ILE A 139 -10.69 3.85 7.61
N GLY A 140 -11.06 2.65 8.09
CA GLY A 140 -12.44 2.28 8.41
C GLY A 140 -13.30 2.04 7.21
N THR A 141 -12.74 1.52 6.12
CA THR A 141 -13.53 1.30 4.90
C THR A 141 -14.78 0.47 5.22
N ASN A 142 -15.95 0.92 4.80
CA ASN A 142 -17.24 0.33 5.11
C ASN A 142 -18.25 0.59 3.97
N GLY A 143 -19.37 -0.13 4.02
CA GLY A 143 -20.54 0.05 3.18
C GLY A 143 -21.79 -0.02 4.04
N VAL A 144 -21.91 0.88 5.01
CA VAL A 144 -22.99 0.86 6.02
C VAL A 144 -24.39 0.90 5.42
N ASN A 145 -24.55 1.50 4.23
CA ASN A 145 -25.81 1.52 3.47
C ASN A 145 -26.28 0.11 3.06
N TYR A 146 -25.38 -0.87 3.10
CA TYR A 146 -25.60 -2.27 2.75
C TYR A 146 -25.41 -3.22 3.94
N ASP A 147 -25.37 -2.70 5.18
CA ASP A 147 -25.01 -3.47 6.38
C ASP A 147 -23.62 -4.17 6.29
N VAL A 148 -22.72 -3.61 5.48
CA VAL A 148 -21.34 -4.10 5.30
C VAL A 148 -20.40 -3.25 6.15
N TYR A 149 -19.80 -3.86 7.17
CA TYR A 149 -18.90 -3.15 8.09
C TYR A 149 -17.44 -3.50 7.80
N ASN A 150 -16.52 -2.70 8.36
CA ASN A 150 -15.09 -2.86 8.13
C ASN A 150 -14.58 -4.30 8.36
N PRO A 151 -14.96 -5.03 9.43
CA PRO A 151 -14.54 -6.42 9.62
C PRO A 151 -15.02 -7.36 8.51
N ASP A 152 -16.22 -7.12 7.96
CA ASP A 152 -16.78 -7.91 6.87
C ASP A 152 -15.95 -7.71 5.58
N ILE A 153 -15.55 -6.47 5.29
CA ILE A 153 -14.66 -6.12 4.17
C ILE A 153 -13.28 -6.74 4.35
N ILE A 154 -12.66 -6.60 5.52
CA ILE A 154 -11.33 -7.18 5.77
C ILE A 154 -11.35 -8.70 5.62
N LYS A 155 -12.39 -9.36 6.10
CA LYS A 155 -12.57 -10.80 5.93
C LYS A 155 -12.70 -11.16 4.44
N LYS A 156 -13.59 -10.49 3.71
CA LYS A 156 -13.84 -10.77 2.30
C LYS A 156 -12.61 -10.52 1.42
N LEU A 157 -11.91 -9.41 1.66
CA LEU A 157 -10.67 -9.10 0.93
C LEU A 157 -9.55 -10.08 1.23
N LYS A 158 -9.43 -10.59 2.46
CA LYS A 158 -8.47 -11.67 2.77
C LYS A 158 -8.77 -12.93 1.95
N GLU A 159 -10.03 -13.37 1.97
CA GLU A 159 -10.50 -14.55 1.21
C GLU A 159 -10.20 -14.41 -0.29
N TRP A 160 -10.47 -13.24 -0.88
CA TRP A 160 -10.20 -12.99 -2.29
C TRP A 160 -8.71 -12.80 -2.59
N ASN A 161 -7.97 -12.14 -1.70
CA ASN A 161 -6.54 -11.87 -1.89
C ASN A 161 -5.72 -13.17 -1.97
N GLU A 162 -6.13 -14.23 -1.28
CA GLU A 162 -5.52 -15.55 -1.39
C GLU A 162 -5.63 -16.15 -2.81
N GLN A 163 -6.66 -15.77 -3.58
CA GLN A 163 -6.91 -16.30 -4.91
C GLN A 163 -6.20 -15.50 -6.02
N VAL A 164 -6.12 -14.18 -5.87
CA VAL A 164 -5.70 -13.27 -6.96
C VAL A 164 -4.50 -12.38 -6.63
N ASN A 165 -4.11 -12.32 -5.36
CA ASN A 165 -3.02 -11.51 -4.82
C ASN A 165 -3.10 -10.03 -5.28
N PHE A 166 -3.93 -9.24 -4.62
CA PHE A 166 -4.22 -7.86 -4.98
C PHE A 166 -3.04 -6.90 -4.79
N LYS A 167 -3.01 -5.86 -5.61
CA LYS A 167 -2.37 -4.57 -5.32
C LYS A 167 -3.47 -3.52 -5.14
N PHE A 168 -3.70 -3.07 -3.92
CA PHE A 168 -4.74 -2.08 -3.60
C PHE A 168 -4.31 -0.69 -4.08
N VAL A 169 -5.02 -0.18 -5.07
CA VAL A 169 -4.73 1.09 -5.75
C VAL A 169 -5.41 2.25 -5.04
N VAL A 170 -6.72 2.14 -4.85
CA VAL A 170 -7.53 3.13 -4.13
C VAL A 170 -7.96 2.51 -2.82
N ILE A 171 -7.75 3.23 -1.72
CA ILE A 171 -8.28 2.88 -0.41
C ILE A 171 -8.94 4.13 0.17
N ASP A 172 -10.25 4.07 0.38
CA ASP A 172 -11.06 5.16 0.89
C ASP A 172 -12.15 4.67 1.85
N VAL A 173 -12.89 5.61 2.46
CA VAL A 173 -13.90 5.29 3.48
C VAL A 173 -15.02 4.40 2.96
N SER A 174 -15.45 4.58 1.72
CA SER A 174 -16.54 3.79 1.11
C SER A 174 -16.13 3.06 -0.16
N ARG A 175 -14.83 2.99 -0.45
CA ARG A 175 -14.35 2.58 -1.77
C ARG A 175 -12.98 1.91 -1.74
N ILE A 176 -12.85 0.85 -2.53
CA ILE A 176 -11.61 0.10 -2.71
C ILE A 176 -11.45 -0.23 -4.16
N HIS A 177 -10.27 0.05 -4.72
CA HIS A 177 -9.91 -0.48 -6.02
C HIS A 177 -8.62 -1.29 -5.92
N ALA A 178 -8.51 -2.38 -6.66
CA ALA A 178 -7.26 -3.14 -6.71
C ALA A 178 -6.99 -3.79 -8.06
N TYR A 179 -5.71 -3.97 -8.34
CA TYR A 179 -5.24 -4.81 -9.44
C TYR A 179 -5.10 -6.26 -8.97
N MET A 180 -5.65 -7.20 -9.74
CA MET A 180 -5.49 -8.64 -9.57
C MET A 180 -4.19 -9.09 -10.25
N ASN A 181 -3.20 -9.56 -9.48
CA ASN A 181 -1.96 -10.09 -10.08
C ASN A 181 -2.23 -11.33 -10.93
N SER A 182 -3.21 -12.15 -10.56
CA SER A 182 -3.74 -13.26 -11.36
C SER A 182 -5.26 -13.22 -11.41
N LEU A 183 -5.84 -13.73 -12.50
CA LEU A 183 -7.29 -13.93 -12.54
C LEU A 183 -7.68 -15.07 -11.58
N PRO A 184 -8.87 -15.00 -10.95
CA PRO A 184 -9.42 -16.13 -10.20
C PRO A 184 -9.67 -17.32 -11.13
N ASN A 185 -9.54 -18.53 -10.60
CA ASN A 185 -9.76 -19.76 -11.38
C ASN A 185 -11.18 -19.86 -11.93
N ASP A 186 -12.17 -19.42 -11.15
CA ASP A 186 -13.55 -19.28 -11.58
C ASP A 186 -13.96 -17.81 -11.53
N LEU A 187 -13.72 -17.13 -12.66
CA LEU A 187 -14.03 -15.71 -12.79
C LEU A 187 -15.53 -15.41 -12.70
N LYS A 188 -16.39 -16.32 -13.16
CA LYS A 188 -17.84 -16.10 -13.07
C LYS A 188 -18.27 -16.10 -11.62
N LYS A 189 -17.82 -17.11 -10.86
CA LYS A 189 -18.10 -17.20 -9.42
C LYS A 189 -17.56 -15.98 -8.67
N PHE A 190 -16.31 -15.59 -8.93
CA PHE A 190 -15.71 -14.41 -8.31
C PHE A 190 -16.52 -13.14 -8.60
N SER A 191 -16.90 -12.91 -9.86
CA SER A 191 -17.72 -11.76 -10.24
C SER A 191 -19.11 -11.77 -9.58
N SER A 192 -19.75 -12.93 -9.44
CA SER A 192 -21.00 -13.05 -8.67
C SER A 192 -20.81 -12.72 -7.19
N GLU A 193 -19.75 -13.24 -6.56
CA GLU A 193 -19.42 -12.92 -5.16
C GLU A 193 -19.15 -11.42 -4.96
N VAL A 194 -18.51 -10.75 -5.93
CA VAL A 194 -18.27 -9.31 -5.89
C VAL A 194 -19.59 -8.53 -5.97
N TYR A 195 -20.48 -8.87 -6.90
CA TYR A 195 -21.78 -8.22 -7.02
C TYR A 195 -22.65 -8.41 -5.76
N GLU A 196 -22.68 -9.62 -5.20
CA GLU A 196 -23.40 -9.89 -3.94
C GLU A 196 -22.87 -9.07 -2.77
N PHE A 197 -21.57 -8.78 -2.75
CA PHE A 197 -20.92 -8.02 -1.67
C PHE A 197 -20.99 -6.50 -1.85
N CYS A 198 -21.06 -6.03 -3.10
CA CYS A 198 -21.13 -4.62 -3.46
C CYS A 198 -21.99 -4.46 -4.72
N PRO A 199 -23.33 -4.41 -4.60
CA PRO A 199 -24.23 -4.37 -5.76
C PRO A 199 -23.98 -3.18 -6.71
N ASP A 200 -23.55 -2.06 -6.16
CA ASP A 200 -23.24 -0.82 -6.90
C ASP A 200 -22.19 -0.98 -7.99
N VAL A 201 -21.36 -2.04 -7.96
CA VAL A 201 -20.45 -2.34 -9.07
C VAL A 201 -21.17 -2.52 -10.39
N ILE A 202 -22.43 -2.96 -10.37
CA ILE A 202 -23.31 -3.03 -11.55
C ILE A 202 -24.41 -1.99 -11.44
N ASP A 203 -25.09 -1.89 -10.30
CA ASP A 203 -26.29 -1.05 -10.18
C ASP A 203 -25.99 0.45 -10.43
N GLN A 204 -24.75 0.88 -10.20
CA GLN A 204 -24.25 2.24 -10.48
C GLN A 204 -22.98 2.27 -11.36
N GLY A 205 -22.50 1.10 -11.79
CA GLY A 205 -21.20 0.93 -12.44
C GLY A 205 -21.31 0.29 -13.82
N TYR A 206 -20.84 -0.95 -13.93
CA TYR A 206 -20.96 -1.75 -15.15
C TYR A 206 -22.42 -1.94 -15.56
N SER A 207 -22.72 -1.97 -16.85
CA SER A 207 -24.10 -2.15 -17.33
C SER A 207 -24.61 -3.59 -17.17
N SER A 208 -23.74 -4.57 -16.91
CA SER A 208 -24.09 -5.99 -16.74
C SER A 208 -22.96 -6.81 -16.11
N MET A 209 -23.32 -8.02 -15.65
CA MET A 209 -22.37 -9.03 -15.18
C MET A 209 -21.38 -9.44 -16.29
N GLU A 210 -21.86 -9.56 -17.53
CA GLU A 210 -21.04 -9.90 -18.68
C GLU A 210 -19.98 -8.83 -18.97
N GLU A 211 -20.36 -7.54 -18.87
CA GLU A 211 -19.44 -6.41 -19.02
C GLU A 211 -18.37 -6.42 -17.93
N MET A 212 -18.76 -6.57 -16.66
CA MET A 212 -17.83 -6.67 -15.54
C MET A 212 -16.83 -7.83 -15.71
N ILE A 213 -17.31 -9.01 -16.12
CA ILE A 213 -16.45 -10.17 -16.39
C ILE A 213 -15.49 -9.88 -17.54
N SER A 214 -15.92 -9.19 -18.59
CA SER A 214 -15.04 -8.81 -19.72
C SER A 214 -13.95 -7.86 -19.26
N ASP A 215 -14.32 -6.82 -18.51
CA ASP A 215 -13.39 -5.84 -17.96
C ASP A 215 -12.35 -6.50 -17.05
N TYR A 216 -12.76 -7.42 -16.16
CA TYR A 216 -11.84 -8.15 -15.31
C TYR A 216 -10.82 -8.97 -16.11
N LYS A 217 -11.22 -9.58 -17.24
CA LYS A 217 -10.29 -10.33 -18.11
C LYS A 217 -9.28 -9.42 -18.78
N GLU A 218 -9.72 -8.26 -19.25
CA GLU A 218 -8.91 -7.33 -20.04
C GLU A 218 -7.97 -6.52 -19.15
N ASN A 219 -8.50 -5.95 -18.08
CA ASN A 219 -7.83 -4.95 -17.26
C ASN A 219 -7.29 -5.52 -15.95
N LYS A 220 -7.81 -6.67 -15.49
CA LYS A 220 -7.49 -7.27 -14.19
C LYS A 220 -7.65 -6.28 -13.03
N TYR A 221 -8.59 -5.37 -13.19
CA TYR A 221 -8.90 -4.35 -12.20
C TYR A 221 -10.26 -4.66 -11.60
N PHE A 222 -10.36 -4.54 -10.29
CA PHE A 222 -11.62 -4.67 -9.58
C PHE A 222 -11.82 -3.43 -8.72
N TRP A 223 -13.06 -3.06 -8.50
CA TRP A 223 -13.43 -1.97 -7.62
C TRP A 223 -14.69 -2.31 -6.84
N LEU A 224 -14.82 -1.70 -5.66
CA LEU A 224 -15.97 -1.70 -4.78
C LEU A 224 -16.21 -0.23 -4.42
N TRP A 225 -17.45 0.19 -4.46
CA TRP A 225 -17.89 1.49 -3.94
C TRP A 225 -19.29 1.31 -3.41
N TRP A 226 -19.47 1.54 -2.12
CA TRP A 226 -20.77 1.57 -1.47
C TRP A 226 -21.16 3.03 -1.27
N ASP A 227 -21.91 3.60 -2.23
CA ASP A 227 -22.37 4.98 -2.14
C ASP A 227 -23.58 5.14 -1.21
#